data_AF-A0A7V8NN02-F1
#
_entry.id   AF-A0A7V8NN02-F1
#
_cell.length_a   1.000
_cell.length_b   1.000
_cell.length_c   1.000
_cell.angle_alpha   90.00
_cell.angle_beta   90.00
_cell.angle_gamma   90.00
#
_symmetry.space_group_name_H-M   'P 1'
#
loop_
_entity.id
_entity.type
_entity.pdbx_description
1 polymer ?
#
loop_
_entity_poly.entity_id
_entity_poly.type
_entity_poly.pdbx_seq_one_letter_code
_entity_poly.pdbx_strand_id
1 'polypeptide(L)'
;MAKLVYGLNQSLDGYVDHMKIGPPGPALSRHFIEQARGLTGAVYGGRMYEIMRYWDDDLPDWDAEDRDFAAVWRSQRKWVVSRSLKSVGPNVTLLEDDFEAAIRR
;
A
#
# COMPACT_ATOMS: atom_id res chain seq x y z
N MET A 1 6.14 18.03 11.68
CA MET A 1 5.93 16.67 12.21
C MET A 1 5.15 15.89 11.17
N ALA A 2 5.59 14.68 10.80
CA ALA A 2 4.84 13.86 9.84
C ALA A 2 3.53 13.38 10.47
N LYS A 3 2.47 13.24 9.66
CA LYS A 3 1.18 12.69 10.09
C LYS A 3 1.09 11.25 9.61
N LEU A 4 0.91 10.31 10.52
CA LEU A 4 0.55 8.93 10.17
C LEU A 4 -0.95 8.88 9.89
N VAL A 5 -1.30 8.34 8.72
CA VAL A 5 -2.68 8.21 8.25
C VAL A 5 -2.94 6.74 7.96
N TYR A 6 -4.01 6.19 8.55
CA TYR A 6 -4.50 4.87 8.21
C TYR A 6 -5.54 5.02 7.10
N GLY A 7 -5.27 4.42 5.93
CA GLY A 7 -6.18 4.39 4.79
C GLY A 7 -6.49 2.94 4.43
N LEU A 8 -7.72 2.50 4.70
CA LEU A 8 -8.16 1.12 4.52
C LEU A 8 -9.69 1.04 4.50
N ASN A 9 -10.22 0.02 3.80
CA ASN A 9 -11.63 -0.31 3.88
C ASN A 9 -11.92 -1.06 5.19
N GLN A 10 -13.05 -0.74 5.82
CA GLN A 10 -13.48 -1.36 7.06
C GLN A 10 -14.97 -1.69 6.98
N SER A 11 -15.37 -2.83 7.52
CA SER A 11 -16.78 -3.17 7.70
C SER A 11 -17.43 -2.32 8.81
N LEU A 12 -18.76 -2.31 8.86
CA LEU A 12 -19.51 -1.53 9.85
C LEU A 12 -19.27 -2.01 11.28
N ASP A 13 -19.05 -3.31 11.46
CA ASP A 13 -18.71 -3.95 12.73
C ASP A 13 -17.20 -3.90 13.07
N GLY A 14 -16.40 -3.16 12.29
CA GLY A 14 -15.03 -2.79 12.67
C GLY A 14 -13.92 -3.72 12.15
N TYR A 15 -14.21 -4.64 11.23
CA TYR A 15 -13.22 -5.56 10.67
C TYR A 15 -12.56 -4.99 9.42
N VAL A 16 -11.30 -5.38 9.21
CA VAL A 16 -10.47 -5.04 8.05
C VAL A 16 -10.02 -6.35 7.42
N ASP A 17 -10.38 -6.59 6.17
CA ASP A 17 -10.11 -7.86 5.50
C ASP A 17 -10.05 -7.70 3.98
N HIS A 18 -8.96 -8.15 3.36
CA HIS A 18 -8.73 -8.00 1.91
C HIS A 18 -9.44 -9.06 1.06
N MET A 19 -9.97 -10.12 1.68
CA MET A 19 -10.70 -11.20 1.01
C MET A 19 -12.21 -11.05 1.18
N LYS A 20 -12.66 -10.46 2.29
CA LYS A 20 -14.08 -10.29 2.61
C LYS A 20 -14.60 -8.91 2.29
N ILE A 21 -13.74 -7.90 2.25
CA ILE A 21 -14.08 -6.55 1.81
C ILE A 21 -13.49 -6.39 0.42
N GLY A 22 -14.36 -6.48 -0.59
CA GLY A 22 -13.98 -6.35 -1.99
C GLY A 22 -13.44 -4.95 -2.34
N PRO A 23 -13.01 -4.76 -3.59
CA PRO A 23 -12.54 -3.44 -4.04
C PRO A 23 -13.65 -2.38 -3.85
N PRO A 24 -13.27 -1.14 -3.50
CA PRO A 24 -14.22 -0.06 -3.37
C PRO A 24 -14.88 0.24 -4.73
N GLY A 25 -16.10 0.78 -4.70
CA GLY A 25 -16.72 1.30 -5.91
C GLY A 25 -15.93 2.48 -6.52
N PRO A 26 -16.16 2.84 -7.80
CA PRO A 26 -15.26 3.73 -8.56
C PRO A 26 -15.00 5.10 -7.92
N ALA A 27 -16.00 5.70 -7.26
CA ALA A 27 -15.82 7.00 -6.61
C ALA A 27 -14.85 6.92 -5.41
N LEU A 28 -14.95 5.86 -4.62
CA LEU A 28 -14.11 5.65 -3.45
C LEU A 28 -12.71 5.15 -3.86
N SER A 29 -12.61 4.36 -4.93
CA SER A 29 -11.32 3.98 -5.53
C SER A 29 -10.53 5.21 -5.97
N ARG A 30 -11.13 6.11 -6.75
CA ARG A 30 -10.51 7.40 -7.12
C ARG A 30 -10.09 8.23 -5.92
N HIS A 31 -10.90 8.29 -4.86
CA HIS A 31 -10.53 8.98 -3.64
C HIS A 31 -9.24 8.42 -3.03
N PHE A 32 -9.09 7.09 -2.97
CA PHE A 32 -7.88 6.46 -2.45
C PHE A 32 -6.66 6.66 -3.36
N ILE A 33 -6.83 6.66 -4.69
CA ILE A 33 -5.74 6.97 -5.62
C ILE A 33 -5.22 8.39 -5.38
N GLU A 34 -6.12 9.37 -5.29
CA GLU A 34 -5.75 10.77 -5.01
C GLU A 34 -5.14 10.95 -3.63
N GLN A 35 -5.66 10.25 -2.61
CA GLN A 35 -5.05 10.21 -1.29
C GLN A 35 -3.62 9.69 -1.38
N ALA A 36 -3.40 8.57 -2.07
CA ALA A 36 -2.08 7.96 -2.22
C ALA A 36 -1.10 8.89 -2.94
N ARG A 37 -1.52 9.59 -4.00
CA ARG A 37 -0.68 10.60 -4.68
C ARG A 37 -0.15 11.67 -3.73
N GLY A 38 -0.95 12.07 -2.75
CA GLY A 38 -0.58 13.09 -1.78
C GLY A 38 0.35 12.61 -0.65
N LEU A 39 0.60 11.30 -0.52
CA LEU A 39 1.45 10.77 0.55
C LEU A 39 2.93 10.82 0.17
N THR A 40 3.77 11.16 1.15
CA THR A 40 5.24 11.07 1.04
C THR A 40 5.73 9.62 0.88
N GLY A 41 4.94 8.66 1.36
CA GLY A 41 5.22 7.24 1.24
C GLY A 41 4.24 6.40 2.05
N ALA A 42 4.41 5.08 2.01
CA ALA A 42 3.50 4.14 2.63
C ALA A 42 4.23 3.11 3.50
N VAL A 43 3.59 2.69 4.60
CA VAL A 43 4.11 1.66 5.51
C VAL A 43 3.21 0.43 5.43
N TYR A 44 3.81 -0.72 5.17
CA TYR A 44 3.10 -2.00 5.03
C TYR A 44 3.68 -3.06 5.95
N GLY A 45 2.84 -4.00 6.40
CA GLY A 45 3.30 -5.29 6.90
C GLY A 45 3.62 -6.23 5.73
N GLY A 46 4.49 -7.22 5.96
CA GLY A 46 4.96 -8.14 4.90
C GLY A 46 3.85 -8.78 4.06
N ARG A 47 2.81 -9.34 4.69
CA ARG A 47 1.71 -10.00 3.96
C ARG A 47 0.96 -9.04 3.04
N MET A 48 0.61 -7.85 3.53
CA MET A 48 -0.11 -6.86 2.71
C MET A 48 0.77 -6.34 1.59
N TYR A 49 2.06 -6.15 1.85
CA TYR A 49 3.01 -5.80 0.81
C TYR A 49 3.03 -6.84 -0.31
N GLU A 50 3.14 -8.14 0.01
CA GLU A 50 3.13 -9.21 -1.00
C GLU A 50 1.87 -9.22 -1.86
N ILE A 51 0.69 -8.95 -1.28
CA ILE A 51 -0.56 -8.83 -2.03
C ILE A 51 -0.50 -7.62 -2.99
N MET A 52 -0.04 -6.47 -2.48
CA MET A 52 0.03 -5.23 -3.24
C MET A 52 1.12 -5.23 -4.31
N ARG A 53 2.09 -6.15 -4.27
CA ARG A 53 3.11 -6.32 -5.33
C ARG A 53 2.52 -6.66 -6.68
N TYR A 54 1.25 -7.06 -6.77
CA TYR A 54 0.51 -7.14 -8.03
C TYR A 54 0.68 -5.87 -8.89
N TRP A 55 0.76 -4.70 -8.26
CA TRP A 55 0.88 -3.41 -8.92
C TRP A 55 2.32 -3.05 -9.34
N ASP A 56 3.32 -3.89 -9.04
CA ASP A 56 4.68 -3.74 -9.54
C ASP A 56 4.79 -4.13 -11.03
N ASP A 57 3.87 -4.97 -11.51
CA ASP A 57 3.84 -5.46 -12.89
C ASP A 57 3.16 -4.47 -13.85
N ASP A 58 3.08 -4.83 -15.13
CA ASP A 58 2.31 -4.12 -16.16
C ASP A 58 1.52 -5.15 -16.98
N LEU A 59 0.28 -5.42 -16.56
CA LEU A 59 -0.54 -6.45 -17.19
C LEU A 59 -1.37 -5.87 -18.35
N PRO A 60 -1.56 -6.62 -19.45
CA PRO A 60 -2.23 -6.12 -20.65
C PRO A 60 -3.74 -5.90 -20.47
N ASP A 61 -4.36 -6.58 -19.51
CA ASP A 61 -5.78 -6.55 -19.20
C ASP A 61 -6.20 -5.43 -18.24
N TRP A 62 -5.23 -4.72 -17.66
CA TRP A 62 -5.50 -3.56 -16.80
C TRP A 62 -6.19 -2.43 -17.56
N ASP A 63 -7.24 -1.91 -16.93
CA ASP A 63 -7.94 -0.71 -17.39
C ASP A 63 -7.16 0.57 -17.06
N ALA A 64 -7.76 1.73 -17.33
CA ALA A 64 -7.11 3.01 -17.08
C ALA A 64 -6.91 3.29 -15.58
N GLU A 65 -7.83 2.85 -14.73
CA GLU A 65 -7.78 3.08 -13.28
C GLU A 65 -6.73 2.18 -12.62
N ASP A 66 -6.66 0.92 -13.03
CA ASP A 66 -5.63 -0.04 -12.64
C ASP A 66 -4.22 0.49 -12.96
N ARG A 67 -4.02 0.96 -14.20
CA ARG A 67 -2.75 1.54 -14.64
C ARG A 67 -2.38 2.78 -13.87
N ASP A 68 -3.37 3.62 -13.55
CA ASP A 68 -3.17 4.84 -12.80
C ASP A 68 -2.72 4.55 -11.37
N PHE A 69 -3.40 3.62 -10.70
CA PHE A 69 -2.99 3.17 -9.38
C PHE A 69 -1.62 2.50 -9.39
N ALA A 70 -1.32 1.66 -10.39
CA ALA A 70 -0.01 1.03 -10.54
C ALA A 70 1.12 2.05 -10.68
N ALA A 71 0.89 3.14 -11.42
CA ALA A 71 1.86 4.22 -11.56
C ALA A 71 2.10 4.94 -10.21
N VAL A 72 1.03 5.24 -9.47
CA VAL A 72 1.13 5.82 -8.12
C VAL A 72 1.90 4.87 -7.21
N TRP A 73 1.49 3.61 -7.14
CA TRP A 73 2.13 2.56 -6.34
C TRP A 73 3.63 2.49 -6.63
N ARG A 74 4.05 2.34 -7.89
CA ARG A 74 5.47 2.22 -8.26
C ARG A 74 6.29 3.47 -7.93
N SER A 75 5.69 4.65 -8.01
CA SER A 75 6.35 5.92 -7.68
C SER A 75 6.58 6.12 -6.17
N GLN A 76 5.74 5.52 -5.33
CA GLN A 76 5.80 5.74 -3.89
C GLN A 76 6.99 5.02 -3.24
N ARG A 77 7.67 5.75 -2.34
CA ARG A 77 8.56 5.13 -1.36
C ARG A 77 7.74 4.30 -0.37
N LYS A 78 8.19 3.08 -0.10
CA LYS A 78 7.51 2.15 0.82
C LYS A 78 8.47 1.68 1.90
N TRP A 79 7.95 1.51 3.11
CA TRP A 79 8.61 0.78 4.18
C TRP A 79 7.81 -0.48 4.48
N VAL A 80 8.47 -1.64 4.43
CA VAL A 80 7.83 -2.92 4.71
C VAL A 80 8.39 -3.45 6.01
N VAL A 81 7.54 -3.63 7.02
CA VAL A 81 7.92 -4.21 8.30
C VAL A 81 7.67 -5.71 8.24
N SER A 82 8.73 -6.51 8.24
CA SER A 82 8.63 -7.97 8.19
C SER A 82 9.92 -8.63 8.67
N ARG A 83 9.78 -9.72 9.43
CA ARG A 83 10.90 -10.56 9.89
C ARG A 83 11.14 -11.77 8.99
N SER A 84 10.14 -12.14 8.17
CA SER A 84 10.18 -13.34 7.34
C SER A 84 10.53 -13.05 5.88
N LEU A 85 10.20 -11.86 5.37
CA LEU A 85 10.55 -11.47 4.00
C LEU A 85 12.07 -11.33 3.87
N LYS A 86 12.61 -11.83 2.76
CA LYS A 86 14.06 -11.80 2.46
C LYS A 86 14.42 -10.83 1.34
N SER A 87 13.45 -10.45 0.52
CA SER A 87 13.64 -9.49 -0.57
C SER A 87 12.38 -8.66 -0.78
N VAL A 88 12.58 -7.45 -1.28
CA VAL A 88 11.52 -6.51 -1.64
C VAL A 88 11.84 -5.90 -3.01
N GLY A 89 10.83 -5.33 -3.65
CA GLY A 89 10.92 -4.68 -4.94
C GLY A 89 11.58 -3.29 -4.90
N PRO A 90 11.61 -2.60 -6.04
CA PRO A 90 12.18 -1.25 -6.13
C PRO A 90 11.40 -0.26 -5.28
N ASN A 91 12.08 0.80 -4.81
CA ASN A 91 11.50 1.84 -3.95
C ASN A 91 10.94 1.35 -2.61
N VAL A 92 11.36 0.16 -2.17
CA VAL A 92 10.94 -0.43 -0.90
C VAL A 92 12.13 -0.59 0.05
N THR A 93 11.99 -0.12 1.28
CA THR A 93 12.91 -0.40 2.38
C THR A 93 12.32 -1.47 3.28
N LEU A 94 12.98 -2.62 3.41
CA LEU A 94 12.60 -3.65 4.37
C LEU A 94 13.12 -3.27 5.77
N LEU A 95 12.24 -3.28 6.75
CA LEU A 95 12.50 -3.01 8.16
C LEU A 95 12.19 -4.26 8.99
N GLU A 96 13.07 -4.57 9.95
CA GLU A 96 12.90 -5.67 10.89
C GLU A 96 12.52 -5.13 12.29
N ASP A 97 13.27 -5.49 13.33
CA ASP A 97 12.86 -5.29 14.73
C ASP A 97 12.88 -3.83 15.20
N ASP A 98 13.74 -2.97 14.65
CA ASP A 98 13.86 -1.55 15.04
C ASP A 98 13.07 -0.59 14.12
N PHE A 99 11.92 -1.05 13.61
CA PHE A 99 11.12 -0.23 12.69
C PHE A 99 10.58 1.03 13.37
N GLU A 100 10.33 1.01 14.68
CA GLU A 100 9.83 2.18 15.41
C GLU A 100 10.84 3.34 15.35
N ALA A 101 12.11 3.09 15.63
CA ALA A 101 13.14 4.12 15.55
C ALA A 101 13.35 4.61 14.12
N ALA A 102 13.19 3.72 13.12
CA ALA A 102 13.26 4.10 11.71
C ALA A 102 12.11 5.03 11.30
N ILE A 103 10.88 4.78 11.75
CA ILE A 103 9.69 5.58 11.43
C ILE A 103 9.64 6.92 12.19
N ARG A 104 10.28 7.01 13.36
CA ARG A 104 10.32 8.24 14.17
C ARG A 104 11.26 9.32 13.64
N ARG A 105 12.15 9.01 12.69
CA ARG A 105 13.12 9.93 12.09
C ARG A 105 12.51 10.73 10.94
#